data_AF-J3AK50-F1
#
_entry.id   AF-J3AK50-F1
#
_cell.length_a   1.000
_cell.length_b   1.000
_cell.length_c   1.000
_cell.angle_alpha   90.00
_cell.angle_beta   90.00
_cell.angle_gamma   90.00
#
_symmetry.space_group_name_H-M   'P 1'
#
loop_
_entity.id
_entity.type
_entity.pdbx_description
1 polymer ?
#
loop_
_entity_poly.entity_id
_entity_poly.type
_entity_poly.pdbx_seq_one_letter_code
_entity_poly.pdbx_strand_id
1 'polypeptide(L)' 'MTKFNTVDMIRIWASLTGLFLIGLYFMVLWAGIEPSPMIAMLATAIGGFEIFFFGQDQWLKRRGKHG' A
#
# COMPACT_ATOMS: atom_id res chain seq x y z
N MET A 1 22.78 -0.58 8.62
CA MET A 1 22.00 -0.47 7.37
C MET A 1 21.26 -1.78 7.16
N THR A 2 19.96 -1.80 7.40
CA THR A 2 19.10 -2.93 7.02
C THR A 2 19.07 -3.00 5.49
N LYS A 3 19.49 -4.12 4.91
CA LYS A 3 19.45 -4.36 3.47
C LYS A 3 18.01 -4.75 3.12
N PHE A 4 17.30 -3.89 2.38
CA PHE A 4 15.98 -4.23 1.86
C PHE A 4 16.11 -5.29 0.77
N ASN A 5 15.30 -6.34 0.83
CA ASN A 5 15.20 -7.30 -0.27
C ASN A 5 14.36 -6.68 -1.41
N THR A 6 14.45 -7.23 -2.62
CA THR A 6 13.71 -6.77 -3.81
C THR A 6 12.22 -6.64 -3.55
N VAL A 7 11.63 -7.59 -2.80
CA VAL A 7 10.20 -7.55 -2.43
C VAL A 7 9.88 -6.36 -1.52
N ASP A 8 10.71 -6.11 -0.50
CA ASP A 8 10.52 -4.95 0.39
C ASP A 8 10.62 -3.63 -0.39
N MET A 9 11.55 -3.56 -1.34
CA MET A 9 11.72 -2.38 -2.18
C MET A 9 10.50 -2.14 -3.08
N ILE A 10 9.92 -3.19 -3.67
CA ILE A 10 8.68 -3.11 -4.45
C ILE A 10 7.52 -2.61 -3.57
N ARG A 11 7.38 -3.15 -2.35
CA ARG A 11 6.35 -2.75 -1.39
C ARG A 11 6.46 -1.28 -1.00
N ILE A 12 7.68 -0.79 -0.75
CA ILE A 12 7.93 0.62 -0.44
C ILE A 12 7.47 1.51 -1.61
N TRP A 13 7.85 1.18 -2.85
CA TRP A 13 7.42 1.95 -4.03
C TRP A 13 5.91 1.88 -4.27
N ALA A 14 5.30 0.71 -4.09
CA ALA A 14 3.85 0.54 -4.17
C ALA A 14 3.16 1.42 -3.12
N SER A 15 3.61 1.37 -1.86
CA SER A 15 3.08 2.17 -0.76
C SER A 15 3.19 3.68 -1.03
N LEU A 16 4.34 4.16 -1.52
CA LEU A 16 4.52 5.55 -1.91
C LEU A 16 3.55 5.97 -3.02
N THR A 17 3.36 5.11 -4.02
CA THR A 17 2.40 5.34 -5.11
C THR A 17 0.97 5.39 -4.57
N GLY A 18 0.61 4.49 -3.66
CA GLY A 18 -0.70 4.48 -3.02
C GLY A 18 -0.98 5.76 -2.24
N LEU A 19 -0.02 6.21 -1.42
CA LEU A 19 -0.13 7.48 -0.67
C LEU A 19 -0.27 8.68 -1.60
N PHE A 20 0.50 8.71 -2.69
CA PHE A 20 0.37 9.74 -3.72
C PHE A 20 -1.02 9.76 -4.34
N LEU A 21 -1.56 8.60 -4.74
CA LEU A 21 -2.90 8.49 -5.33
C LEU A 21 -4.01 8.92 -4.36
N ILE A 22 -3.88 8.57 -3.07
CA ILE A 22 -4.80 9.02 -2.02
C ILE A 22 -4.74 10.55 -1.91
N GLY A 23 -3.53 11.13 -1.83
CA GLY A 23 -3.35 12.59 -1.79
C GLY A 23 -3.94 13.27 -3.02
N LEU A 24 -3.71 12.71 -4.21
CA LEU A 24 -4.26 13.22 -5.46
C LEU A 24 -5.79 13.16 -5.48
N TYR A 25 -6.40 12.06 -5.03
CA TYR A 25 -7.85 11.94 -4.93
C TYR A 25 -8.46 13.06 -4.09
N PHE A 26 -7.90 13.32 -2.90
CA PHE A 26 -8.37 14.39 -2.03
C PHE A 26 -8.07 15.79 -2.58
N MET A 27 -6.95 15.98 -3.28
CA MET A 27 -6.65 17.24 -3.95
C MET A 27 -7.68 17.57 -5.04
N VAL A 28 -8.08 16.56 -5.83
CA VAL A 28 -9.09 16.70 -6.89
C VAL A 28 -10.46 17.04 -6.28
N LEU A 29 -10.84 16.35 -5.20
CA LEU A 29 -12.06 16.67 -4.43
C LEU A 29 -12.02 18.11 -3.88
N TRP A 30 -10.89 18.52 -3.31
CA TRP A 30 -10.72 19.86 -2.75
C TRP A 30 -10.82 20.96 -3.83
N ALA A 31 -10.35 20.67 -5.05
CA ALA A 31 -10.48 21.56 -6.20
C ALA A 31 -11.91 21.62 -6.79
N GLY A 32 -12.87 20.87 -6.25
CA GLY A 32 -14.25 20.80 -6.76
C GLY A 32 -14.39 20.04 -8.07
N ILE A 33 -13.39 19.24 -8.44
CA ILE A 33 -13.38 18.42 -9.65
C ILE A 33 -13.86 17.00 -9.28
N GLU A 34 -14.64 16.38 -10.16
CA GLU A 34 -15.03 14.98 -9.98
C GLU A 34 -13.81 14.04 -10.12
N PRO A 35 -13.43 13.29 -9.07
CA PRO A 35 -12.27 12.41 -9.16
C PRO A 35 -12.53 11.21 -10.07
N SER A 36 -11.54 10.87 -10.89
CA SER A 36 -11.62 9.66 -11.71
C SER A 36 -11.77 8.42 -10.82
N PRO A 37 -12.73 7.52 -11.11
CA PRO A 37 -12.89 6.25 -10.40
C PRO A 37 -11.62 5.38 -10.40
N MET A 38 -10.78 5.52 -11.45
CA MET A 38 -9.49 4.80 -11.51
C MET A 38 -8.55 5.15 -10.35
N ILE A 39 -8.53 6.41 -9.89
CA ILE A 39 -7.61 6.84 -8.81
C ILE A 39 -7.97 6.09 -7.52
N ALA A 40 -9.26 6.07 -7.17
CA ALA A 40 -9.75 5.36 -5.99
C ALA A 40 -9.55 3.85 -6.10
N MET A 41 -9.79 3.27 -7.28
CA MET A 41 -9.58 1.85 -7.54
C MET A 41 -8.11 1.46 -7.37
N LEU A 42 -7.17 2.21 -7.95
CA LEU A 42 -5.74 1.94 -7.86
C LEU A 42 -5.22 2.12 -6.42
N ALA A 43 -5.65 3.19 -5.73
CA ALA A 43 -5.33 3.39 -4.32
C ALA A 43 -5.82 2.22 -3.45
N THR A 44 -7.04 1.75 -3.69
CA THR A 44 -7.63 0.60 -2.97
C THR A 44 -6.87 -0.69 -3.27
N ALA A 45 -6.52 -0.94 -4.54
CA ALA A 45 -5.76 -2.12 -4.93
C ALA A 45 -4.38 -2.18 -4.25
N ILE A 46 -3.67 -1.05 -4.20
CA ILE A 46 -2.38 -0.94 -3.48
C ILE A 46 -2.57 -1.13 -1.97
N GLY A 47 -3.61 -0.52 -1.39
CA GLY A 47 -3.92 -0.70 0.03
C GLY A 47 -4.21 -2.16 0.39
N GLY A 48 -5.02 -2.84 -0.41
CA GLY A 48 -5.31 -4.28 -0.25
C GLY A 48 -4.05 -5.14 -0.40
N PHE A 49 -3.19 -4.83 -1.37
CA PHE A 49 -1.89 -5.48 -1.54
C PHE A 49 -1.02 -5.35 -0.28
N GLU A 50 -0.85 -4.16 0.28
CA GLU A 50 -0.02 -3.99 1.49
C GLU A 50 -0.62 -4.65 2.73
N ILE A 51 -1.94 -4.58 2.91
CA ILE A 51 -2.63 -5.26 4.03
C ILE A 51 -2.44 -6.78 3.92
N PHE A 52 -2.51 -7.34 2.71
CA PHE A 52 -2.29 -8.75 2.48
C PHE A 52 -0.88 -9.19 2.90
N PHE A 53 0.16 -8.48 2.44
CA PHE A 53 1.54 -8.80 2.81
C PHE A 53 1.80 -8.59 4.31
N PHE A 54 1.24 -7.52 4.90
CA PHE A 54 1.31 -7.33 6.34
C PHE A 54 0.66 -8.50 7.09
N GLY A 55 -0.50 -8.98 6.64
CA GLY A 55 -1.17 -10.15 7.19
C GLY A 55 -0.30 -11.41 7.13
N GLN A 56 0.36 -11.65 5.98
CA GLN A 56 1.31 -12.76 5.83
C GLN A 56 2.48 -12.65 6.81
N ASP A 57 3.09 -11.46 6.94
CA ASP A 57 4.20 -11.21 7.86
C ASP A 57 3.79 -11.47 9.32
N GLN A 58 2.60 -11.02 9.73
CA GLN A 58 2.09 -11.27 11.08
C GLN A 58 1.79 -12.75 11.33
N TRP A 59 1.24 -13.45 10.34
CA TRP A 59 0.93 -14.88 10.44
C TRP A 59 2.20 -15.73 10.58
N LEU A 60 3.23 -15.46 9.77
CA LEU A 60 4.52 -16.16 9.84
C LEU A 60 5.21 -15.95 11.19
N LYS A 61 5.21 -14.71 11.70
CA LYS A 61 5.75 -14.38 13.04
C LYS A 61 5.06 -15.15 14.17
N ARG A 62 3.76 -15.46 14.04
CA ARG A 62 3.02 -16.26 15.03
C ARG A 62 3.39 -17.74 14.96
N ARG A 63 3.59 -18.31 13.77
CA ARG A 63 3.97 -19.73 13.62
C ARG A 63 5.41 -20.02 14.06
N GLY A 64 6.31 -19.05 13.99
CA GLY A 64 7.70 -19.21 14.43
C GLY A 64 7.92 -19.28 15.95
N LYS A 65 6.87 -19.09 16.78
CA LYS A 65 6.96 -19.12 18.26
C LYS A 65 6.66 -20.48 18.90
N HIS A 66 6.32 -21.51 18.12
CA HIS A 66 6.02 -22.86 18.60
C HIS A 66 7.11 -23.88 18.22
N GLY A 67 8.37 -23.52 18.46
CA GLY A 67 9.51 -24.45 18.47
C GLY A 67 9.97 -24.66 19.90
#